data_AF-A0A375ISI6-F1
#
_entry.id   AF-A0A375ISI6-F1
#
_cell.length_a   1.000
_cell.length_b   1.000
_cell.length_c   1.000
_cell.angle_alpha   90.00
_cell.angle_beta   90.00
_cell.angle_gamma   90.00
#
_symmetry.space_group_name_H-M   'P 1'
#
loop_
_entity.id
_entity.type
_entity.pdbx_description
1 polymer ?
#
loop_
_entity_poly.entity_id
_entity_poly.type
_entity_poly.pdbx_seq_one_letter_code
_entity_poly.pdbx_strand_id
1 'polypeptide(L)' 'MRVLERHGLSVEIEHGPGGADMTVGELILSRASDFGADLVVMGAYGHGRMRERVLGGVTRTLLESMTVPVMFSR' A
#
# COMPACT_ATOMS: atom_id res chain seq x y z
N MET A 1 4.74 2.36 -16.20
CA MET A 1 5.58 1.16 -16.13
C MET A 1 7.01 1.43 -16.59
N ARG A 2 7.21 1.91 -17.82
CA ARG A 2 8.55 2.21 -18.38
C ARG A 2 9.49 3.07 -17.54
N VAL A 3 9.01 3.94 -16.65
CA VAL A 3 9.89 4.85 -15.90
C VAL A 3 10.71 4.09 -14.86
N LEU A 4 10.09 3.23 -14.05
CA LEU A 4 10.81 2.48 -13.00
C LEU A 4 11.74 1.42 -13.59
N GLU A 5 11.29 0.68 -14.59
CA GLU A 5 12.12 -0.30 -15.30
C GLU A 5 13.31 0.35 -16.02
N ARG A 6 13.13 1.58 -16.56
CA ARG A 6 14.24 2.35 -17.16
C ARG A 6 15.34 2.70 -16.16
N HIS A 7 15.03 2.72 -14.86
CA HIS A 7 16.02 2.88 -13.81
C HIS A 7 16.65 1.55 -13.37
N GLY A 8 16.41 0.46 -14.08
CA GLY A 8 16.99 -0.87 -13.81
C GLY A 8 16.34 -1.60 -12.63
N LEU A 9 15.16 -1.16 -12.19
CA LEU A 9 14.42 -1.80 -11.11
C LEU A 9 13.62 -3.00 -11.64
N SER A 10 13.64 -4.11 -10.91
CA SER A 10 12.70 -5.22 -11.13
C SER A 10 11.31 -4.79 -10.65
N VAL A 11 10.32 -4.81 -11.54
CA VAL A 11 8.97 -4.33 -11.25
C VAL A 11 7.96 -5.39 -11.65
N GLU A 12 7.13 -5.79 -10.69
CA GLU A 12 5.98 -6.65 -10.91
C GLU A 12 4.71 -5.86 -10.61
N ILE A 13 3.67 -6.04 -11.44
CA ILE A 13 2.37 -5.36 -11.26
C ILE A 13 1.33 -6.40 -10.96
N GLU A 14 0.70 -6.25 -9.81
CA GLU A 14 -0.36 -7.13 -9.35
C GLU A 14 -1.67 -6.36 -9.23
N HIS A 15 -2.70 -6.86 -9.90
CA HIS A 15 -4.07 -6.37 -9.75
C HIS A 15 -4.84 -7.33 -8.85
N GLY A 16 -5.22 -6.87 -7.67
CA GLY A 16 -6.10 -7.61 -6.78
C GLY A 16 -7.56 -7.20 -6.96
N PRO A 17 -8.52 -8.13 -6.87
CA PRO A 17 -9.91 -7.74 -6.67
C PRO A 17 -10.00 -6.99 -5.32
N GLY A 18 -10.70 -5.86 -5.30
CA GLY A 18 -11.14 -5.26 -4.03
C GLY A 18 -12.16 -6.21 -3.41
N GLY A 19 -11.71 -7.12 -2.57
CA GLY A 19 -12.54 -8.19 -2.00
C GLY A 19 -13.70 -7.65 -1.18
N ALA A 20 -14.86 -8.29 -1.29
CA ALA A 20 -16.05 -7.92 -0.52
C ALA A 20 -15.85 -8.10 1.01
N ASP A 21 -14.89 -8.95 1.40
CA ASP A 21 -14.67 -9.40 2.78
C ASP A 21 -13.40 -8.84 3.43
N MET A 22 -12.57 -8.07 2.70
CA MET A 22 -11.30 -7.55 3.21
C MET A 22 -11.15 -6.06 2.90
N THR A 23 -10.64 -5.31 3.87
CA THR A 23 -10.23 -3.93 3.67
C THR A 23 -9.00 -3.86 2.75
N VAL A 24 -8.82 -2.73 2.09
CA VAL A 24 -7.62 -2.48 1.27
C VAL A 24 -6.34 -2.57 2.10
N GLY A 25 -6.36 -2.19 3.39
CA GLY A 25 -5.22 -2.32 4.28
C GLY A 25 -4.83 -3.78 4.54
N GLU A 26 -5.82 -4.64 4.81
CA GLU A 26 -5.59 -6.08 4.98
C GLU A 26 -5.07 -6.72 3.70
N LEU A 27 -5.59 -6.33 2.53
CA LEU A 27 -5.11 -6.82 1.25
C LEU A 27 -3.63 -6.43 1.03
N ILE A 28 -3.25 -5.20 1.34
CA ILE A 28 -1.86 -4.74 1.24
C ILE A 28 -0.95 -5.58 2.15
N LEU A 29 -1.35 -5.83 3.40
CA LEU A 29 -0.55 -6.61 4.35
C LEU A 29 -0.44 -8.08 3.98
N SER A 30 -1.53 -8.68 3.48
CA SER A 30 -1.52 -10.05 2.94
C SER A 30 -0.50 -10.14 1.81
N ARG A 31 -0.58 -9.23 0.84
CA ARG A 31 0.35 -9.24 -0.30
C ARG A 31 1.79 -8.96 0.10
N ALA A 32 2.02 -8.03 1.03
CA ALA A 32 3.36 -7.79 1.57
C ALA A 32 3.94 -9.07 2.20
N SER A 33 3.10 -9.86 2.89
CA SER A 33 3.51 -11.15 3.45
C SER A 33 3.76 -12.21 2.37
N ASP A 34 2.87 -12.31 1.38
CA ASP A 34 2.98 -13.27 0.26
C ASP A 34 4.25 -13.03 -0.57
N PHE A 35 4.63 -11.77 -0.77
CA PHE A 35 5.85 -11.38 -1.48
C PHE A 35 7.10 -11.38 -0.62
N GLY A 36 6.97 -11.59 0.70
CA GLY A 36 8.09 -11.46 1.63
C GLY A 36 8.71 -10.06 1.60
N ALA A 37 7.89 -9.02 1.49
CA ALA A 37 8.36 -7.64 1.36
C ALA A 37 8.98 -7.12 2.66
N ASP A 38 10.17 -6.51 2.57
CA ASP A 38 10.84 -5.90 3.73
C ASP A 38 10.29 -4.51 4.10
N LEU A 39 9.58 -3.86 3.17
CA LEU A 39 9.06 -2.50 3.32
C LEU A 39 7.85 -2.27 2.43
N VAL A 40 6.81 -1.66 2.99
CA VAL A 40 5.68 -1.12 2.22
C VAL A 40 5.85 0.38 2.07
N VAL A 41 5.87 0.88 0.83
CA VAL A 41 5.89 2.32 0.54
C VAL A 41 4.55 2.73 -0.05
N MET A 42 3.92 3.74 0.54
CA MET A 42 2.67 4.29 0.02
C MET A 42 2.65 5.81 0.03
N GLY A 43 1.97 6.39 -0.96
CA GLY A 43 1.70 7.82 -1.01
C GLY A 43 0.75 8.21 0.11
N ALA A 44 1.20 9.13 0.94
CA ALA A 44 0.41 9.68 2.04
C ALA A 44 -0.69 10.59 1.53
N TYR A 45 -0.60 11.23 0.35
CA TYR A 45 -1.62 12.16 -0.16
C TYR A 45 -1.70 12.09 -1.68
N GLY A 46 -2.89 11.88 -2.27
CA GLY A 46 -2.95 11.72 -3.75
C GLY A 46 -4.31 11.71 -4.45
N HIS A 47 -5.44 11.92 -3.77
CA HIS A 47 -6.74 12.20 -4.43
C HIS A 47 -7.44 13.27 -3.60
N GLY A 48 -8.07 14.27 -4.25
CA GLY A 48 -8.53 15.55 -3.69
C GLY A 48 -9.56 15.55 -2.54
N ARG A 49 -9.65 14.47 -1.75
CA ARG A 49 -10.50 14.31 -0.56
C ARG A 49 -9.71 14.01 0.72
N MET A 50 -8.39 14.13 0.70
CA MET A 50 -7.59 14.01 1.92
C MET A 50 -7.55 15.31 2.74
N ARG A 51 -8.70 15.98 2.85
CA ARG A 51 -8.90 17.23 3.58
C ARG A 51 -9.92 17.15 4.72
N GLU A 52 -10.53 15.99 4.98
CA GLU A 52 -11.63 15.90 5.97
C GLU A 52 -11.46 14.91 7.12
N ARG A 53 -10.24 14.81 7.67
CA ARG A 53 -9.98 14.27 9.02
C ARG A 53 -10.02 12.73 9.09
N VAL A 54 -9.25 12.18 10.04
CA VAL A 54 -9.07 10.74 10.33
C VAL A 54 -8.14 10.05 9.33
N LEU A 55 -7.09 9.41 9.86
CA LEU A 55 -6.28 8.42 9.14
C LEU A 55 -7.24 7.50 8.37
N GLY A 56 -7.25 7.54 7.03
CA GLY A 56 -8.22 6.78 6.24
C GLY A 56 -8.19 5.29 6.61
N GLY A 57 -9.27 4.54 6.35
CA GLY A 57 -9.39 3.14 6.79
C GLY A 57 -8.15 2.29 6.49
N VAL A 58 -7.51 2.50 5.33
CA VAL A 58 -6.26 1.84 4.94
C VAL A 58 -5.10 2.19 5.88
N THR A 59 -4.83 3.48 6.11
CA THR A 59 -3.75 3.93 7.00
C THR A 59 -3.95 3.43 8.42
N ARG A 60 -5.19 3.42 8.91
CA ARG A 60 -5.53 2.89 10.24
C ARG A 60 -5.22 1.40 10.33
N THR A 61 -5.73 0.59 9.40
CA THR A 61 -5.46 -0.86 9.36
C THR A 61 -3.97 -1.15 9.29
N LEU A 62 -3.21 -0.39 8.50
CA LEU A 62 -1.75 -0.56 8.44
C LEU A 62 -1.09 -0.24 9.78
N LEU A 63 -1.44 0.85 10.45
CA LEU A 63 -0.87 1.17 11.77
C LEU A 63 -1.25 0.15 12.85
N GLU A 64 -2.45 -0.43 12.77
CA GLU A 64 -2.93 -1.40 13.76
C GLU A 64 -2.42 -2.83 13.51
N SER A 65 -2.14 -3.20 12.26
CA SER A 65 -1.92 -4.60 11.87
C SER A 65 -0.66 -4.85 11.05
N MET A 66 0.19 -3.84 10.83
CA MET A 66 1.40 -4.02 10.02
C MET A 66 2.34 -5.07 10.62
N THR A 67 2.71 -6.02 9.77
CA THR A 67 3.73 -7.04 10.06
C THR A 67 5.11 -6.62 9.54
N VAL A 68 5.16 -5.58 8.70
CA VAL A 68 6.36 -5.03 8.07
C VAL A 68 6.37 -3.50 8.19
N PRO A 69 7.53 -2.84 8.21
CA PRO A 69 7.59 -1.38 8.24
C PRO A 69 6.80 -0.74 7.09
N VAL A 70 6.07 0.34 7.40
CA VAL A 70 5.32 1.13 6.41
C VAL A 70 5.90 2.54 6.34
N MET A 71 6.38 2.92 5.16
CA MET A 71 6.85 4.28 4.86
C MET A 71 5.78 5.05 4.09
N PHE A 72 5.44 6.21 4.62
CA PHE A 72 4.53 7.16 4.01
C PHE A 72 5.34 8.25 3.28
N SER A 73 5.28 8.27 1.95
CA SER A 73 5.89 9.34 1.14
C SER A 73 4.91 10.47 0.90
N ARG A 74 5.40 11.72 0.84
CA ARG A 74 4.61 12.85 0.33
C ARG A 74 4.35 12.71 -1.17
#